data_AF-A0A077W9S1-F1
#
_entry.id   AF-A0A077W9S1-F1
#
_cell.length_a   1.000
_cell.length_b   1.000
_cell.length_c   1.000
_cell.angle_alpha   90.00
_cell.angle_beta   90.00
_cell.angle_gamma   90.00
#
_symmetry.space_group_name_H-M   'P 1'
#
loop_
_entity.id
_entity.type
_entity.pdbx_description
1 polymer ?
#
loop_
_entity_poly.entity_id
_entity_poly.type
_entity_poly.pdbx_seq_one_letter_code
_entity_poly.pdbx_strand_id
1 'polypeptide(L)'
;MAIPSDLASSHSMNNTFPPPNNGTKASMLQDAGNIQQHTNTSSINVPATPSIMEDYSFVMRKENGSTYIYPNNIQPGWTELKVGVLMPFHQQGNNYTRELTLTGTSAIRMAAEEINAKQLIPGAYITLVERDSFPKQVQGQEGITQAVFAAVSLIQEGVIGVIGDISSSWTSLSALMTSTLRIPQCSFSAAATSLSDKTQYSYFFRTVPTKLLYADAAISFLVSQGWPTLGILYTNDDSGQQCK
;
A
#
# COMPACT_ATOMS: atom_id res chain seq x y z
N MET A 1 16.92 26.39 -13.87
CA MET A 1 15.63 27.11 -13.89
C MET A 1 14.82 26.60 -12.71
N ALA A 2 14.38 27.50 -11.84
CA ALA A 2 14.13 27.27 -10.42
C ALA A 2 12.94 26.33 -10.12
N ILE A 3 13.11 25.54 -9.05
CA ILE A 3 12.07 24.75 -8.39
C ILE A 3 11.27 25.72 -7.49
N PRO A 4 9.93 25.83 -7.61
CA PRO A 4 9.16 26.54 -6.61
C PRO A 4 8.91 25.63 -5.41
N SER A 5 9.47 26.03 -4.27
CA SER A 5 9.05 25.67 -2.93
C SER A 5 7.67 26.28 -2.65
N ASP A 6 6.72 25.51 -2.15
CA ASP A 6 5.65 26.09 -1.33
C ASP A 6 5.22 25.14 -0.21
N LEU A 7 5.60 25.54 1.01
CA LEU A 7 5.06 25.08 2.27
C LEU A 7 3.57 25.46 2.33
N ALA A 8 2.69 24.46 2.39
CA ALA A 8 1.31 24.70 2.74
C ALA A 8 1.21 25.04 4.25
N SER A 9 0.89 26.30 4.53
CA SER A 9 0.48 26.83 5.82
C SER A 9 -0.81 26.14 6.31
N SER A 10 -0.78 25.60 7.53
CA SER A 10 -1.97 25.07 8.19
C SER A 10 -2.73 26.19 8.90
N HIS A 11 -3.90 26.56 8.38
CA HIS A 11 -4.89 27.32 9.13
C HIS A 11 -5.73 26.35 9.97
N SER A 12 -5.54 26.44 11.30
CA SER A 12 -6.34 25.76 12.32
C SER A 12 -7.71 26.44 12.44
N MET A 13 -8.79 25.70 12.18
CA MET A 13 -10.13 26.06 12.67
C MET A 13 -10.40 25.26 13.96
N ASN A 14 -10.49 25.99 15.08
CA ASN A 14 -10.93 25.49 16.38
C ASN A 14 -12.41 25.10 16.33
N ASN A 15 -12.73 23.81 16.52
CA ASN A 15 -14.04 23.37 16.95
C ASN A 15 -13.89 22.53 18.22
N THR A 16 -14.25 23.11 19.36
CA THR A 16 -14.31 22.49 20.69
C THR A 16 -15.60 21.71 20.87
N PHE A 17 -15.50 20.41 21.16
CA PHE A 17 -16.55 19.59 21.78
C PHE A 17 -15.96 18.81 22.98
N PRO A 18 -16.73 18.60 24.06
CA PRO A 18 -16.22 18.09 25.34
C PRO A 18 -15.96 16.58 25.36
N PRO A 19 -15.08 16.06 26.25
CA PRO A 19 -14.69 14.65 26.29
C PRO A 19 -15.72 13.78 27.05
N PRO A 20 -15.94 12.52 26.64
CA PRO A 20 -16.62 11.54 27.48
C PRO A 20 -15.65 10.73 28.37
N ASN A 21 -16.16 10.49 29.58
CA ASN A 21 -15.62 9.85 30.78
C ASN A 21 -14.62 8.67 30.67
N ASN A 22 -13.68 8.71 31.62
CA ASN A 22 -12.82 7.62 32.06
C ASN A 22 -13.60 6.41 32.59
N GLY A 23 -13.23 5.22 32.13
CA GLY A 23 -13.58 3.98 32.80
C GLY A 23 -13.16 2.76 32.00
N THR A 24 -11.88 2.35 32.12
CA THR A 24 -11.44 0.97 32.43
C THR A 24 -9.90 0.97 32.46
N LYS A 25 -9.35 0.82 33.65
CA LYS A 25 -7.91 0.62 33.89
C LYS A 25 -7.52 -0.80 33.46
N ALA A 26 -6.44 -0.96 32.71
CA ALA A 26 -5.65 -2.19 32.68
C ALA A 26 -4.20 -1.82 32.98
N SER A 27 -3.67 -2.41 34.04
CA SER A 27 -2.41 -2.08 34.71
C SER A 27 -1.18 -2.42 33.86
N MET A 28 -0.24 -1.48 33.78
CA MET A 28 1.17 -1.77 33.56
C MET A 28 1.86 -1.98 34.91
N LEU A 29 2.48 -3.14 35.13
CA LEU A 29 3.65 -3.30 35.99
C LEU A 29 4.53 -4.44 35.44
N GLN A 30 5.76 -4.03 35.08
CA GLN A 30 7.07 -4.68 35.23
C GLN A 30 7.21 -6.20 35.00
N ASP A 31 8.07 -6.56 34.06
CA ASP A 31 9.27 -7.31 34.43
C ASP A 31 10.40 -7.15 33.40
N ALA A 32 11.59 -6.83 33.92
CA ALA A 32 12.85 -6.78 33.20
C ALA A 32 13.59 -8.09 33.49
N GLY A 33 13.86 -8.88 32.45
CA GLY A 33 14.71 -10.06 32.58
C GLY A 33 14.41 -11.14 31.53
N ASN A 34 15.49 -11.65 30.93
CA ASN A 34 15.60 -12.81 30.05
C ASN A 34 15.26 -12.66 28.56
N ILE A 35 16.33 -12.74 27.78
CA ILE A 35 16.37 -13.07 26.35
C ILE A 35 15.83 -14.50 26.18
N GLN A 36 14.63 -14.63 25.61
CA GLN A 36 14.17 -15.87 24.99
C GLN A 36 13.60 -15.55 23.60
N GLN A 37 13.96 -16.38 22.62
CA GLN A 37 13.50 -16.27 21.24
C GLN A 37 11.97 -16.45 21.19
N HIS A 38 11.24 -15.36 21.00
CA HIS A 38 9.78 -15.39 20.85
C HIS A 38 9.40 -15.62 19.39
N THR A 39 8.92 -16.82 19.06
CA THR A 39 8.13 -17.05 17.84
C THR A 39 6.72 -16.53 18.09
N ASN A 40 6.46 -15.27 17.75
CA ASN A 40 5.12 -14.69 17.86
C ASN A 40 4.22 -15.23 16.73
N THR A 41 3.49 -16.29 17.02
CA THR A 41 2.26 -16.66 16.30
C THR A 41 1.13 -15.77 16.83
N SER A 42 0.66 -14.80 16.03
CA SER A 42 -0.52 -14.01 16.38
C SER A 42 -1.76 -14.64 15.77
N SER A 43 -2.65 -15.19 16.60
CA SER A 43 -4.01 -15.59 16.21
C SER A 43 -5.01 -14.50 16.58
N ILE A 44 -5.89 -14.14 15.64
CA ILE A 44 -6.99 -13.18 15.87
C ILE A 44 -8.24 -14.00 16.19
N ASN A 45 -8.76 -13.90 17.42
CA ASN A 45 -9.95 -14.63 17.84
C ASN A 45 -11.21 -13.83 17.45
N VAL A 46 -11.88 -14.22 16.35
CA VAL A 46 -13.17 -13.66 15.91
C VAL A 46 -14.30 -14.61 16.35
N PRO A 47 -15.40 -14.12 16.96
CA PRO A 47 -16.50 -14.99 17.37
C PRO A 47 -17.13 -15.73 16.17
N ALA A 48 -17.13 -17.07 16.25
CA ALA A 48 -17.47 -17.95 15.14
C ALA A 48 -18.96 -17.91 14.76
N THR A 49 -19.24 -17.55 13.51
CA THR A 49 -20.29 -18.19 12.71
C THR A 49 -19.62 -19.35 11.95
N PRO A 50 -20.29 -20.51 11.72
CA PRO A 50 -19.65 -21.66 11.09
C PRO A 50 -19.54 -21.45 9.57
N SER A 51 -18.72 -20.50 9.17
CA SER A 51 -18.02 -20.56 7.88
C SER A 51 -16.77 -21.40 8.11
N ILE A 52 -16.47 -22.29 7.18
CA ILE A 52 -15.24 -23.09 7.15
C ILE A 52 -14.07 -22.11 7.14
N MET A 53 -13.53 -21.78 8.32
CA MET A 53 -12.38 -20.91 8.46
C MET A 53 -11.18 -21.79 8.16
N GLU A 54 -10.74 -21.81 6.90
CA GLU A 54 -9.45 -22.38 6.54
C GLU A 54 -8.40 -21.69 7.42
N ASP A 55 -7.69 -22.46 8.24
CA ASP A 55 -6.70 -21.95 9.21
C ASP A 55 -5.44 -21.51 8.44
N TYR A 56 -5.52 -20.29 7.89
CA TYR A 56 -4.45 -19.68 7.12
C TYR A 56 -3.29 -19.30 8.06
N SER A 57 -2.15 -19.97 7.90
CA SER A 57 -1.01 -19.82 8.79
C SER A 57 0.30 -19.65 8.01
N PHE A 58 1.00 -18.55 8.28
CA PHE A 58 2.24 -18.17 7.60
C PHE A 58 3.35 -17.85 8.60
N VAL A 59 4.60 -17.98 8.16
CA VAL A 59 5.77 -17.54 8.91
C VAL A 59 6.11 -16.11 8.54
N MET A 60 6.47 -15.30 9.54
CA MET A 60 7.03 -13.96 9.31
C MET A 60 8.49 -13.90 9.75
N ARG A 61 9.35 -13.35 8.88
CA ARG A 61 10.74 -13.01 9.22
C ARG A 61 10.99 -11.54 8.90
N LYS A 62 11.57 -10.78 9.83
CA LYS A 62 12.02 -9.41 9.56
C LYS A 62 13.52 -9.40 9.34
N GLU A 63 13.95 -8.81 8.23
CA GLU A 63 15.36 -8.76 7.84
C GLU A 63 15.63 -7.51 6.99
N ASN A 64 16.71 -6.78 7.29
CA ASN A 64 17.13 -5.56 6.57
C ASN A 64 16.05 -4.48 6.39
N GLY A 65 15.01 -4.46 7.22
CA GLY A 65 13.87 -3.54 7.12
C GLY A 65 12.71 -4.04 6.25
N SER A 66 12.80 -5.24 5.69
CA SER A 66 11.73 -5.94 4.97
C SER A 66 11.06 -6.94 5.90
N THR A 67 9.78 -7.22 5.67
CA THR A 67 9.08 -8.33 6.30
C THR A 67 8.79 -9.40 5.26
N TYR A 68 9.40 -10.56 5.42
CA TYR A 68 9.22 -11.75 4.61
C TYR A 68 8.07 -12.57 5.16
N ILE A 69 7.13 -12.96 4.31
CA ILE A 69 5.97 -13.78 4.65
C ILE A 69 5.92 -14.95 3.69
N TYR A 70 6.00 -16.16 4.23
CA TYR A 70 6.10 -17.40 3.44
C TYR A 70 5.34 -18.53 4.14
N PRO A 71 4.95 -19.59 3.42
CA PRO A 71 4.11 -20.63 3.98
C PRO A 71 4.87 -21.45 5.04
N ASN A 72 4.13 -22.00 6.01
CA ASN A 72 4.68 -22.83 7.08
C ASN A 72 5.32 -24.13 6.58
N ASN A 73 4.80 -24.71 5.49
CA ASN A 73 5.23 -26.00 4.96
C ASN A 73 5.73 -25.84 3.52
N ILE A 74 7.04 -25.64 3.36
CA ILE A 74 7.68 -25.56 2.05
C ILE A 74 8.13 -26.97 1.63
N GLN A 75 7.64 -27.44 0.48
CA GLN A 75 8.05 -28.73 -0.07
C GLN A 75 9.49 -28.65 -0.61
N PRO A 76 10.33 -29.67 -0.37
CA PRO A 76 11.68 -29.72 -0.95
C PRO A 76 11.65 -29.63 -2.49
N GLY A 77 12.51 -28.79 -3.05
CA GLY A 77 12.63 -28.63 -4.50
C GLY A 77 11.63 -27.69 -5.16
N TRP A 78 10.71 -27.08 -4.39
CA TRP A 78 9.83 -26.04 -4.93
C TRP A 78 10.59 -24.73 -5.15
N THR A 79 10.19 -24.01 -6.20
CA THR A 79 10.75 -22.71 -6.55
C THR A 79 10.12 -21.60 -5.72
N GLU A 80 10.94 -20.74 -5.12
CA GLU A 80 10.46 -19.55 -4.41
C GLU A 80 10.15 -18.42 -5.40
N LEU A 81 8.92 -17.89 -5.35
CA LEU A 81 8.48 -16.72 -6.11
C LEU A 81 8.32 -15.53 -5.15
N LYS A 82 9.29 -14.63 -5.16
CA LYS A 82 9.25 -13.43 -4.30
C LYS A 82 8.41 -12.33 -4.94
N VAL A 83 7.33 -11.92 -4.28
CA VAL A 83 6.48 -10.81 -4.70
C VAL A 83 6.66 -9.65 -3.72
N GLY A 84 7.10 -8.52 -4.23
CA GLY A 84 7.27 -7.31 -3.44
C GLY A 84 5.91 -6.68 -3.11
N VAL A 85 5.77 -6.18 -1.89
CA VAL A 85 4.58 -5.48 -1.44
C VAL A 85 5.02 -4.13 -0.89
N LEU A 86 4.74 -3.08 -1.65
CA LEU A 86 5.19 -1.73 -1.36
C LEU A 86 4.01 -0.89 -0.87
N MET A 87 4.02 -0.54 0.42
CA MET A 87 2.93 0.22 1.04
C MET A 87 3.44 1.15 2.15
N PRO A 88 2.70 2.21 2.50
CA PRO A 88 3.15 3.21 3.45
C PRO A 88 2.80 2.79 4.89
N PHE A 89 3.40 1.71 5.36
CA PHE A 89 3.08 1.05 6.63
C PHE A 89 3.17 1.95 7.87
N HIS A 90 4.01 3.00 7.84
CA HIS A 90 4.18 3.92 8.96
C HIS A 90 3.45 5.25 8.77
N GLN A 91 2.55 5.34 7.80
CA GLN A 91 1.73 6.52 7.59
C GLN A 91 0.71 6.70 8.72
N GLN A 92 0.75 7.87 9.39
CA GLN A 92 -0.15 8.19 10.50
C GLN A 92 -0.98 9.46 10.29
N GLY A 93 -0.69 10.24 9.26
CA GLY A 93 -1.33 11.55 9.01
C GLY A 93 -2.63 11.50 8.20
N ASN A 94 -3.11 10.33 7.79
CA ASN A 94 -4.25 10.17 6.88
C ASN A 94 -4.96 8.84 7.15
N ASN A 95 -6.16 8.91 7.74
CA ASN A 95 -6.91 7.70 8.09
C ASN A 95 -7.28 6.85 6.89
N TYR A 96 -7.63 7.47 5.75
CA TYR A 96 -7.98 6.74 4.53
C TYR A 96 -6.79 5.93 3.98
N THR A 97 -5.61 6.55 3.89
CA THR A 97 -4.37 5.87 3.48
C THR A 97 -4.02 4.73 4.44
N ARG A 98 -4.18 4.94 5.75
CA ARG A 98 -3.95 3.92 6.77
C ARG A 98 -4.93 2.74 6.63
N GLU A 99 -6.22 3.00 6.47
CA GLU A 99 -7.24 1.97 6.27
C GLU A 99 -7.02 1.18 4.98
N LEU A 100 -6.72 1.86 3.88
CA LEU A 100 -6.34 1.19 2.62
C LEU A 100 -5.10 0.33 2.77
N THR A 101 -4.09 0.80 3.50
CA THR A 101 -2.87 0.01 3.76
C THR A 101 -3.22 -1.24 4.55
N LEU A 102 -3.95 -1.11 5.65
CA LEU A 102 -4.31 -2.25 6.52
C LEU A 102 -5.15 -3.29 5.78
N THR A 103 -6.19 -2.85 5.08
CA THR A 103 -7.09 -3.73 4.32
C THR A 103 -6.38 -4.37 3.13
N GLY A 104 -5.64 -3.58 2.35
CA GLY A 104 -4.85 -4.06 1.21
C GLY A 104 -3.79 -5.08 1.62
N THR A 105 -3.02 -4.81 2.67
CA THR A 105 -2.01 -5.75 3.19
C THR A 105 -2.65 -7.06 3.62
N SER A 106 -3.75 -6.99 4.36
CA SER A 106 -4.44 -8.18 4.88
C SER A 106 -4.97 -9.04 3.73
N ALA A 107 -5.57 -8.41 2.71
CA ALA A 107 -6.05 -9.09 1.53
C ALA A 107 -4.91 -9.74 0.71
N ILE A 108 -3.79 -9.03 0.54
CA ILE A 108 -2.62 -9.57 -0.19
C ILE A 108 -2.03 -10.78 0.55
N ARG A 109 -1.86 -10.69 1.87
CA ARG A 109 -1.36 -11.81 2.69
C ARG A 109 -2.30 -13.01 2.63
N MET A 110 -3.60 -12.79 2.76
CA MET A 110 -4.61 -13.84 2.66
C MET A 110 -4.58 -14.51 1.28
N ALA A 111 -4.49 -13.73 0.20
CA ALA A 111 -4.44 -14.27 -1.16
C ALA A 111 -3.16 -15.09 -1.40
N ALA A 112 -2.00 -14.62 -0.93
CA ALA A 112 -0.74 -15.37 -1.05
C ALA A 112 -0.81 -16.69 -0.28
N GLU A 113 -1.39 -16.66 0.91
CA GLU A 113 -1.57 -17.86 1.72
C GLU A 113 -2.56 -18.83 1.09
N GLU A 114 -3.68 -18.35 0.53
CA GLU A 114 -4.63 -19.19 -0.22
C GLU A 114 -3.96 -19.84 -1.43
N ILE A 115 -3.14 -19.10 -2.19
CA ILE A 115 -2.38 -19.63 -3.33
C ILE A 115 -1.43 -20.75 -2.88
N ASN A 116 -0.73 -20.55 -1.77
CA ASN A 116 0.23 -21.51 -1.24
C ASN A 116 -0.48 -22.75 -0.66
N ALA A 117 -1.51 -22.56 0.16
CA ALA A 117 -2.26 -23.62 0.81
C ALA A 117 -2.98 -24.53 -0.20
N LYS A 118 -3.56 -23.93 -1.25
CA LYS A 118 -4.24 -24.66 -2.34
C LYS A 118 -3.29 -25.12 -3.44
N GLN A 119 -1.98 -24.83 -3.32
CA GLN A 119 -0.95 -25.21 -4.28
C GLN A 119 -1.28 -24.81 -5.72
N LEU A 120 -1.81 -23.58 -5.90
CA LEU A 120 -2.32 -23.13 -7.21
C LEU A 120 -1.22 -22.92 -8.25
N ILE A 121 0.05 -22.87 -7.82
CA ILE A 121 1.22 -22.77 -8.70
C ILE A 121 2.02 -24.08 -8.58
N PRO A 122 1.92 -24.99 -9.56
CA PRO A 122 2.63 -26.26 -9.51
C PRO A 122 4.15 -26.07 -9.40
N GLY A 123 4.77 -26.69 -8.39
CA GLY A 123 6.22 -26.70 -8.20
C GLY A 123 6.81 -25.37 -7.69
N ALA A 124 5.99 -24.44 -7.22
CA ALA A 124 6.44 -23.16 -6.68
C ALA A 124 5.56 -22.68 -5.52
N TYR A 125 6.06 -21.71 -4.75
CA TYR A 125 5.32 -21.03 -3.70
C TYR A 125 5.63 -19.54 -3.72
N ILE A 126 4.70 -18.75 -3.17
CA ILE A 126 4.85 -17.30 -3.04
C ILE A 126 5.45 -16.95 -1.69
N THR A 127 6.49 -16.11 -1.71
CA THR A 127 6.97 -15.36 -0.55
C THR A 127 6.64 -13.89 -0.79
N LEU A 128 5.89 -13.27 0.12
CA LEU A 128 5.71 -11.82 0.10
C LEU A 128 6.90 -11.14 0.78
N VAL A 129 7.37 -10.05 0.17
CA VAL A 129 8.43 -9.22 0.73
C VAL A 129 7.88 -7.80 0.90
N GLU A 130 7.55 -7.44 2.13
CA GLU A 130 6.91 -6.16 2.44
C GLU A 130 7.93 -5.08 2.75
N ARG A 131 7.76 -3.90 2.13
CA ARG A 131 8.61 -2.73 2.35
C ARG A 131 7.79 -1.46 2.52
N ASP A 132 8.21 -0.64 3.48
CA ASP A 132 7.58 0.64 3.77
C ASP A 132 8.01 1.72 2.79
N SER A 133 7.03 2.33 2.12
CA SER A 133 7.24 3.44 1.18
C SER A 133 7.04 4.82 1.79
N PHE A 134 6.61 4.91 3.05
CA PHE A 134 6.31 6.19 3.68
C PHE A 134 7.58 6.91 4.19
N PRO A 135 7.67 8.25 4.08
CA PRO A 135 8.67 9.05 4.78
C PRO A 135 8.84 8.65 6.24
N LYS A 136 10.04 8.20 6.61
CA LYS A 136 10.57 8.40 7.96
C LYS A 136 11.36 9.70 7.92
N GLN A 137 11.27 10.53 8.97
CA GLN A 137 12.14 11.70 9.08
C GLN A 137 13.60 11.23 9.17
N VAL A 138 14.28 11.22 8.04
CA VAL A 138 15.74 11.05 7.97
C VAL A 138 16.29 12.45 7.79
N GLN A 139 17.18 12.90 8.68
CA GLN A 139 17.82 14.21 8.56
C GLN A 139 18.40 14.37 7.14
N GLY A 140 17.88 15.35 6.38
CA GLY A 140 18.36 15.67 5.04
C GLY A 140 17.71 14.93 3.86
N GLN A 141 16.69 14.08 4.07
CA GLN A 141 15.98 13.40 2.97
C GLN A 141 14.45 13.50 3.16
N GLU A 142 13.81 14.31 2.34
CA GLU A 142 12.34 14.38 2.27
C GLU A 142 11.75 13.06 1.73
N GLY A 143 10.53 12.75 2.16
CA GLY A 143 9.84 11.46 2.03
C GLY A 143 9.69 10.85 0.64
N ILE A 144 9.95 11.63 -0.40
CA ILE A 144 9.99 11.21 -1.81
C ILE A 144 11.08 10.15 -2.04
N THR A 145 12.15 10.16 -1.24
CA THR A 145 13.26 9.21 -1.34
C THR A 145 12.86 7.78 -0.92
N GLN A 146 11.89 7.62 -0.01
CA GLN A 146 11.60 6.32 0.59
C GLN A 146 10.89 5.38 -0.38
N ALA A 147 9.93 5.85 -1.18
CA ALA A 147 9.27 5.00 -2.18
C ALA A 147 10.27 4.47 -3.23
N VAL A 148 11.22 5.31 -3.66
CA VAL A 148 12.33 4.92 -4.55
C VAL A 148 13.23 3.89 -3.87
N PHE A 149 13.70 4.19 -2.67
CA PHE A 149 14.60 3.32 -1.90
C PHE A 149 13.96 1.96 -1.62
N ALA A 150 12.69 1.95 -1.24
CA ALA A 150 11.93 0.75 -0.95
C ALA A 150 11.72 -0.10 -2.20
N ALA A 151 11.35 0.52 -3.34
CA ALA A 151 11.25 -0.19 -4.62
C ALA A 151 12.60 -0.80 -5.03
N VAL A 152 13.70 -0.05 -4.95
CA VAL A 152 15.03 -0.55 -5.26
C VAL A 152 15.46 -1.68 -4.32
N SER A 153 15.13 -1.57 -3.03
CA SER A 153 15.42 -2.60 -2.03
C SER A 153 14.70 -3.92 -2.35
N LEU A 154 13.41 -3.86 -2.70
CA LEU A 154 12.65 -5.03 -3.13
C LEU A 154 13.29 -5.70 -4.36
N ILE A 155 13.73 -4.90 -5.33
CA ILE A 155 14.40 -5.42 -6.54
C ILE A 155 15.72 -6.13 -6.19
N GLN A 156 16.51 -5.55 -5.27
CA GLN A 156 17.74 -6.19 -4.77
C GLN A 156 17.47 -7.49 -4.00
N GLU A 157 16.30 -7.60 -3.35
CA GLU A 157 15.86 -8.82 -2.66
C GLU A 157 15.38 -9.92 -3.63
N GLY A 158 15.35 -9.63 -4.93
CA GLY A 158 15.07 -10.57 -6.01
C GLY A 158 13.57 -10.77 -6.27
N VAL A 159 12.74 -9.75 -6.01
CA VAL A 159 11.31 -9.84 -6.33
C VAL A 159 11.08 -9.90 -7.84
N ILE A 160 10.10 -10.70 -8.27
CA ILE A 160 9.71 -10.84 -9.68
C ILE A 160 8.60 -9.86 -10.11
N GLY A 161 8.02 -9.16 -9.15
CA GLY A 161 6.98 -8.16 -9.35
C GLY A 161 6.66 -7.43 -8.06
N VAL A 162 5.97 -6.29 -8.17
CA VAL A 162 5.63 -5.43 -7.02
C VAL A 162 4.12 -5.15 -7.01
N ILE A 163 3.49 -5.30 -5.86
CA ILE A 163 2.13 -4.84 -5.59
C ILE A 163 2.19 -3.52 -4.83
N GLY A 164 1.40 -2.54 -5.26
CA GLY A 164 1.41 -1.17 -4.74
C GLY A 164 2.16 -0.19 -5.66
N ASP A 165 2.45 1.03 -5.24
CA ASP A 165 2.04 1.68 -3.99
C ASP A 165 0.56 2.11 -4.04
N ILE A 166 0.04 2.77 -2.99
CA ILE A 166 -1.37 3.15 -2.84
C ILE A 166 -1.67 4.61 -3.20
N SER A 167 -0.74 5.53 -2.95
CA SER A 167 -0.87 6.92 -3.38
C SER A 167 -0.36 7.07 -4.80
N SER A 168 -1.02 7.88 -5.62
CA SER A 168 -0.52 8.17 -6.98
C SER A 168 0.86 8.84 -6.95
N SER A 169 1.15 9.71 -5.97
CA SER A 169 2.45 10.39 -5.86
C SER A 169 3.60 9.43 -5.57
N TRP A 170 3.45 8.54 -4.58
CA TRP A 170 4.45 7.52 -4.26
C TRP A 170 4.55 6.44 -5.35
N THR A 171 3.42 6.12 -5.97
CA THR A 171 3.37 5.20 -7.11
C THR A 171 4.17 5.73 -8.28
N SER A 172 4.06 7.02 -8.64
CA SER A 172 4.84 7.59 -9.75
C SER A 172 6.35 7.40 -9.58
N LEU A 173 6.86 7.48 -8.35
CA LEU A 173 8.29 7.35 -8.08
C LEU A 173 8.74 5.88 -8.11
N SER A 174 7.98 4.99 -7.46
CA SER A 174 8.26 3.56 -7.46
C SER A 174 8.09 2.95 -8.86
N ALA A 175 7.04 3.34 -9.58
CA ALA A 175 6.73 2.87 -10.94
C ALA A 175 7.79 3.28 -11.96
N LEU A 176 8.43 4.44 -11.78
CA LEU A 176 9.55 4.87 -12.61
C LEU A 176 10.75 3.93 -12.42
N MET A 177 11.07 3.58 -11.17
CA MET A 177 12.18 2.67 -10.86
C MET A 177 11.91 1.25 -11.35
N THR A 178 10.73 0.71 -11.07
CA THR A 178 10.34 -0.63 -11.52
C THR A 178 10.27 -0.70 -13.06
N SER A 179 9.78 0.34 -13.74
CA SER A 179 9.81 0.41 -15.21
C SER A 179 11.22 0.48 -15.78
N THR A 180 12.11 1.26 -15.17
CA THR A 180 13.52 1.35 -15.59
C THR A 180 14.22 -0.02 -15.48
N LEU A 181 13.90 -0.77 -14.43
CA LEU A 181 14.49 -2.08 -14.14
C LEU A 181 13.68 -3.25 -14.72
N ARG A 182 12.62 -2.98 -15.48
CA ARG A 182 11.74 -3.97 -16.14
C ARG A 182 11.09 -4.96 -15.16
N ILE A 183 10.75 -4.47 -13.97
CA ILE A 183 9.99 -5.24 -12.98
C ILE A 183 8.53 -4.78 -13.06
N PRO A 184 7.56 -5.69 -13.29
CA PRO A 184 6.15 -5.32 -13.31
C PRO A 184 5.70 -4.83 -11.94
N GLN A 185 5.03 -3.67 -11.93
CA GLN A 185 4.41 -3.12 -10.72
C GLN A 185 2.91 -2.94 -10.95
N CYS A 186 2.08 -3.43 -10.03
CA CYS A 186 0.63 -3.28 -10.10
C CYS A 186 0.06 -2.60 -8.85
N SER A 187 -0.56 -1.43 -9.03
CA SER A 187 -1.28 -0.73 -7.95
C SER A 187 -2.77 -1.04 -7.95
N PHE A 188 -3.37 -1.16 -6.77
CA PHE A 188 -4.80 -1.34 -6.60
C PHE A 188 -5.55 -0.06 -6.22
N SER A 189 -4.89 1.10 -6.16
CA SER A 189 -5.56 2.36 -5.81
C SER A 189 -5.00 3.61 -6.51
N ALA A 190 -3.85 3.54 -7.18
CA ALA A 190 -3.27 4.68 -7.89
C ALA A 190 -4.03 5.01 -9.20
N ALA A 191 -4.95 5.97 -9.12
CA ALA A 191 -5.85 6.35 -10.20
C ALA A 191 -5.41 7.55 -11.07
N ALA A 192 -4.24 8.15 -10.81
CA ALA A 192 -3.75 9.27 -11.61
C ALA A 192 -3.62 8.90 -13.10
N THR A 193 -4.10 9.79 -13.97
CA THR A 193 -4.07 9.59 -15.42
C THR A 193 -2.64 9.60 -15.94
N SER A 194 -1.74 10.39 -15.34
CA SER A 194 -0.31 10.47 -15.70
C SER A 194 0.41 9.11 -15.67
N LEU A 195 0.02 8.21 -14.76
CA LEU A 195 0.57 6.85 -14.66
C LEU A 195 0.22 5.95 -15.88
N SER A 196 -0.63 6.43 -16.79
CA SER A 196 -0.99 5.73 -18.02
C SER A 196 0.02 5.94 -19.15
N ASP A 197 0.96 6.89 -19.00
CA ASP A 197 2.01 7.14 -19.99
C ASP A 197 3.01 5.98 -20.03
N LYS A 198 2.86 5.09 -21.02
CA LYS A 198 3.71 3.91 -21.21
C LYS A 198 5.12 4.23 -21.71
N THR A 199 5.39 5.46 -22.12
CA THR A 199 6.75 5.89 -22.45
C THR A 199 7.59 6.07 -21.19
N GLN A 200 6.96 6.47 -20.08
CA GLN A 200 7.59 6.62 -18.76
C GLN A 200 7.38 5.41 -17.86
N TYR A 201 6.16 4.85 -17.83
CA TYR A 201 5.73 3.79 -16.93
C TYR A 201 5.45 2.48 -17.68
N SER A 202 6.45 2.00 -18.42
CA SER A 202 6.31 0.86 -19.34
C SER A 202 5.95 -0.47 -18.67
N TYR A 203 6.32 -0.68 -17.39
CA TYR A 203 6.00 -1.88 -16.61
C TYR A 203 4.97 -1.64 -15.49
N PHE A 204 4.29 -0.49 -15.51
CA PHE A 204 3.25 -0.19 -14.54
C PHE A 204 1.89 -0.73 -14.98
N PHE A 205 1.13 -1.28 -14.05
CA PHE A 205 -0.23 -1.77 -14.23
C PHE A 205 -1.09 -1.31 -13.05
N ARG A 206 -2.41 -1.38 -13.20
CA ARG A 206 -3.34 -1.13 -12.11
C ARG A 206 -4.66 -1.86 -12.31
N THR A 207 -5.35 -2.15 -11.22
CA THR A 207 -6.67 -2.78 -11.22
C THR A 207 -7.82 -1.76 -11.13
N VAL A 208 -7.52 -0.50 -10.84
CA VAL A 208 -8.51 0.58 -10.79
C VAL A 208 -8.53 1.41 -12.08
N PRO A 209 -9.68 1.97 -12.48
CA PRO A 209 -9.74 2.87 -13.63
C PRO A 209 -9.03 4.21 -13.35
N THR A 210 -8.75 4.96 -14.42
CA THR A 210 -8.33 6.37 -14.31
C THR A 210 -9.44 7.23 -13.72
N LYS A 211 -9.06 8.40 -13.19
CA LYS A 211 -10.02 9.47 -12.86
C LYS A 211 -10.87 9.92 -14.07
N LEU A 212 -10.38 9.76 -15.31
CA LEU A 212 -11.12 10.12 -16.52
C LEU A 212 -12.43 9.36 -16.67
N LEU A 213 -12.48 8.07 -16.32
CA LEU A 213 -13.71 7.29 -16.44
C LEU A 213 -14.85 7.88 -15.58
N TYR A 214 -14.52 8.38 -14.39
CA TYR A 214 -15.49 9.04 -13.52
C TYR A 214 -15.91 10.41 -14.07
N ALA A 215 -14.99 11.15 -14.68
CA ALA A 215 -15.29 12.42 -15.34
C ALA A 215 -16.23 12.21 -16.54
N ASP A 216 -15.93 11.23 -17.40
CA ASP A 216 -16.76 10.88 -18.56
C ASP A 216 -18.18 10.45 -18.14
N ALA A 217 -18.30 9.66 -17.07
CA ALA A 217 -19.59 9.27 -16.52
C ALA A 217 -20.38 10.47 -15.99
N ALA A 218 -19.72 11.40 -15.28
CA ALA A 218 -20.34 12.62 -14.79
C ALA A 218 -20.81 13.51 -15.96
N ILE A 219 -19.99 13.72 -16.97
CA ILE A 219 -20.35 14.51 -18.15
C ILE A 219 -21.53 13.88 -18.89
N SER A 220 -21.48 12.55 -19.11
CA SER A 220 -22.56 11.82 -19.77
C SER A 220 -23.89 11.96 -19.02
N PHE A 221 -23.85 11.91 -17.69
CA PHE A 221 -25.02 12.17 -16.86
C PHE A 221 -25.53 13.60 -17.04
N LEU A 222 -24.67 14.62 -16.96
CA LEU A 222 -25.07 16.02 -17.10
C LEU A 222 -25.71 16.32 -18.46
N VAL A 223 -25.15 15.75 -19.54
CA VAL A 223 -25.72 15.84 -20.89
C VAL A 223 -27.11 15.21 -20.94
N SER A 224 -27.30 14.05 -20.30
CA SER A 224 -28.62 13.38 -20.25
C SER A 224 -29.70 14.20 -19.52
N GLN A 225 -29.30 15.10 -18.62
CA GLN A 225 -30.24 15.97 -17.89
C GLN A 225 -30.58 17.26 -18.63
N GLY A 226 -29.94 17.53 -19.77
CA GLY A 226 -30.23 18.72 -20.59
C GLY A 226 -29.81 20.04 -19.94
N TRP A 227 -28.82 20.03 -19.03
CA TRP A 227 -28.36 21.24 -18.36
C TRP A 227 -27.51 22.12 -19.30
N PRO A 228 -27.93 23.35 -19.62
CA PRO A 228 -27.29 24.16 -20.67
C PRO A 228 -26.03 24.90 -20.20
N THR A 229 -25.72 24.92 -18.91
CA THR A 229 -24.58 25.66 -18.35
C THR A 229 -24.01 24.91 -17.16
N LEU A 230 -22.68 24.76 -17.15
CA LEU A 230 -21.92 24.06 -16.12
C LEU A 230 -20.74 24.92 -15.68
N GLY A 231 -20.46 24.93 -14.38
CA GLY A 231 -19.24 25.48 -13.81
C GLY A 231 -18.38 24.36 -13.25
N ILE A 232 -17.09 24.35 -13.58
CA ILE A 232 -16.14 23.34 -13.10
C ILE A 232 -15.23 24.01 -12.07
N LEU A 233 -15.20 23.44 -10.86
CA LEU A 233 -14.29 23.81 -9.78
C LEU A 233 -13.37 22.62 -9.55
N TYR A 234 -12.07 22.83 -9.64
CA TYR A 234 -11.05 21.79 -9.45
C TYR A 234 -9.90 22.31 -8.60
N THR A 235 -9.21 21.39 -7.93
CA THR A 235 -7.99 21.70 -7.17
C THR A 235 -6.87 22.05 -8.14
N ASN A 236 -6.08 23.10 -7.85
CA ASN A 236 -4.93 23.46 -8.70
C ASN A 236 -3.71 22.57 -8.44
N ASP A 237 -3.91 21.26 -8.46
CA ASP A 237 -2.87 20.24 -8.39
C ASP A 237 -2.96 19.32 -9.62
N ASP A 238 -1.97 18.44 -9.80
CA ASP A 238 -1.95 17.49 -10.92
C ASP A 238 -3.24 16.65 -10.99
N SER A 239 -3.86 16.38 -9.84
CA SER A 239 -5.12 15.64 -9.77
C SER A 239 -6.28 16.41 -10.38
N GLY A 240 -6.45 17.69 -10.04
CA GLY A 240 -7.53 18.51 -10.57
C GLY A 240 -7.28 18.92 -12.02
N GLN A 241 -6.03 19.18 -12.41
CA GLN A 241 -5.70 19.52 -13.80
C GLN A 241 -5.92 18.36 -14.78
N GLN A 242 -5.79 17.11 -14.32
CA GLN A 242 -6.07 15.92 -15.13
C GLN A 242 -7.56 15.69 -15.44
N CYS A 243 -8.47 16.47 -14.82
CA CYS A 243 -9.92 16.38 -15.04
C CYS A 243 -10.49 17.59 -15.81
N LYS A 244 -9.61 18.45 -16.36
CA LYS A 244 -9.98 19.55 -17.25
C LYS A 244 -10.25 19.03 -18.66
#